data_AF-A0A416JEB9-F1
#
_entry.id   AF-A0A416JEB9-F1
#
_cell.length_a   1.000
_cell.length_b   1.000
_cell.length_c   1.000
_cell.angle_alpha   90.00
_cell.angle_beta   90.00
_cell.angle_gamma   90.00
#
_symmetry.space_group_name_H-M   'P 1'
#
loop_
_entity.id
_entity.type
_entity.pdbx_description
1 polymer ?
#
loop_
_entity_poly.entity_id
_entity_poly.type
_entity_poly.pdbx_seq_one_letter_code
_entity_poly.pdbx_strand_id
1 'polypeptide(L)'
;MKKRQVALALAAVMAVGSVAGCSGSSDTKTTTAAAAETTAAGSEATAETTTAAPAERVKLTICAPDNTFGKSTDPDMQQAVIDMLEEKANVDLEAIIPPISSYNDKLETMMAGGDVPDVFSISQAMTRLPNYVAREQLMPLSDLIAKSEKLSAIDQSYYNALAIDGVVYDVPTNYPKVKCLFLRKDIMEKYGINLSTTPTTEEFMTEMSKLKGTGIIPFSFPKWIDNFQYFMNSFGAYAGIYKNADGTYVDGMQEPQMVDALNYLRDLYTNGILD
;
A
#
# COMPACT_ATOMS: atom_id res chain seq x y z
N MET A 1 -50.79 2.02 16.13
CA MET A 1 -50.62 3.27 16.92
C MET A 1 -49.94 3.08 18.29
N LYS A 2 -49.77 1.86 18.82
CA LYS A 2 -49.07 1.59 20.10
C LYS A 2 -47.54 1.42 20.01
N LYS A 3 -46.93 1.49 18.81
CA LYS A 3 -45.47 1.38 18.62
C LYS A 3 -44.74 2.73 18.47
N ARG A 4 -45.47 3.83 18.26
CA ARG A 4 -44.91 5.20 18.16
C ARG A 4 -44.80 5.92 19.51
N GLN A 5 -45.51 5.46 20.54
CA GLN A 5 -45.46 6.04 21.89
C GLN A 5 -44.35 5.46 22.77
N VAL A 6 -43.83 4.26 22.43
CA VAL A 6 -42.69 3.63 23.12
C VAL A 6 -41.35 4.24 22.67
N ALA A 7 -41.26 4.71 21.42
CA ALA A 7 -40.06 5.33 20.88
C ALA A 7 -39.79 6.74 21.41
N LEU A 8 -40.82 7.49 21.82
CA LEU A 8 -40.67 8.83 22.40
C LEU A 8 -40.30 8.83 23.90
N ALA A 9 -40.52 7.72 24.61
CA ALA A 9 -40.20 7.61 26.04
C ALA A 9 -38.74 7.19 26.31
N LEU A 10 -38.05 6.57 25.34
CA LEU A 10 -36.64 6.16 25.48
C LEU A 10 -35.64 7.28 25.16
N ALA A 11 -36.04 8.32 24.42
CA ALA A 11 -35.15 9.42 24.03
C ALA A 11 -34.99 10.51 25.10
N ALA A 12 -35.79 10.47 26.18
CA ALA A 12 -35.78 11.48 27.25
C ALA A 12 -34.93 11.10 28.47
N VAL A 13 -34.31 9.91 28.50
CA VAL A 13 -33.59 9.38 29.68
C VAL A 13 -32.05 9.44 29.55
N MET A 14 -31.50 9.76 28.37
CA MET A 14 -30.04 9.81 28.17
C MET A 14 -29.42 11.23 28.21
N ALA A 15 -30.12 12.22 28.76
CA ALA A 15 -29.66 13.61 28.80
C ALA A 15 -29.33 14.13 30.21
N VAL A 16 -29.23 13.29 31.24
CA VAL A 16 -28.89 13.72 32.60
C VAL A 16 -27.95 12.72 33.26
N GLY A 17 -26.69 13.13 33.47
CA GLY A 17 -25.67 12.35 34.19
C GLY A 17 -24.27 12.63 33.65
N SER A 18 -23.70 13.83 33.85
CA SER A 18 -23.07 14.32 35.09
C SER A 18 -21.55 14.41 34.93
N VAL A 19 -21.14 15.60 34.54
CA VAL A 19 -19.84 16.22 34.85
C VAL A 19 -19.76 16.37 36.37
N ALA A 20 -18.89 15.61 37.04
CA ALA A 20 -18.32 15.90 38.36
C ALA A 20 -17.36 14.78 38.76
N GLY A 21 -16.06 15.06 38.84
CA GLY A 21 -15.08 14.07 39.28
C GLY A 21 -13.64 14.57 39.25
N CYS A 22 -13.37 15.76 39.78
CA CYS A 22 -12.02 16.18 40.14
C CYS A 22 -12.04 16.55 41.63
N SER A 23 -11.40 15.73 42.46
CA SER A 23 -11.05 16.10 43.83
C SER A 23 -9.86 15.28 44.32
N GLY A 24 -8.70 15.94 44.33
CA GLY A 24 -7.77 15.94 45.45
C GLY A 24 -6.83 14.73 45.62
N SER A 25 -5.55 14.96 45.33
CA SER A 25 -4.54 15.00 46.38
C SER A 25 -3.26 15.66 45.87
N SER A 26 -3.05 16.88 46.35
CA SER A 26 -1.78 17.58 46.30
C SER A 26 -0.92 17.08 47.46
N ASP A 27 0.26 16.56 47.17
CA ASP A 27 1.34 16.49 48.15
C ASP A 27 2.54 17.25 47.55
N THR A 28 2.63 18.53 47.92
CA THR A 28 3.81 19.37 47.71
C THR A 28 4.50 19.49 49.05
N LYS A 29 5.70 18.93 49.17
CA LYS A 29 6.62 19.25 50.26
C LYS A 29 7.89 19.85 49.67
N THR A 30 7.92 21.18 49.64
CA THR A 30 9.11 21.99 49.40
C THR A 30 9.74 22.37 50.75
N THR A 31 11.02 22.11 50.92
CA THR A 31 11.97 22.73 51.88
C THR A 31 13.29 21.97 51.68
N THR A 32 14.49 22.54 51.53
CA THR A 32 15.01 23.91 51.60
C THR A 32 16.41 23.84 51.00
N ALA A 33 16.81 24.88 50.26
CA ALA A 33 18.17 25.08 49.79
C ALA A 33 19.11 25.43 50.95
N ALA A 34 20.27 24.79 50.99
CA ALA A 34 21.43 25.28 51.73
C ALA A 34 22.67 25.13 50.83
N ALA A 35 23.23 26.28 50.45
CA ALA A 35 24.50 26.39 49.77
C ALA A 35 25.65 26.25 50.79
N ALA A 36 26.70 25.52 50.40
CA ALA A 36 28.04 25.64 50.98
C ALA A 36 29.06 25.33 49.87
N GLU A 37 29.92 26.30 49.60
CA GLU A 37 31.05 26.20 48.67
C GLU A 37 32.29 25.58 49.33
N THR A 38 33.20 25.15 48.44
CA THR A 38 34.64 24.95 48.62
C THR A 38 35.08 23.68 49.35
N THR A 39 35.72 22.75 48.63
CA THR A 39 37.20 22.62 48.59
C THR A 39 37.62 21.60 47.53
N ALA A 40 38.65 21.95 46.76
CA ALA A 40 39.28 21.14 45.74
C ALA A 40 40.02 19.91 46.32
N ALA A 41 39.89 18.78 45.65
CA ALA A 41 40.82 17.66 45.76
C ALA A 41 40.96 17.01 44.38
N GLY A 42 42.10 17.26 43.73
CA GLY A 42 42.55 16.44 42.62
C GLY A 42 42.97 15.08 43.17
N SER A 43 42.38 14.02 42.61
CA SER A 43 42.88 12.66 42.74
C SER A 43 42.58 11.94 41.43
N GLU A 44 43.64 11.62 40.70
CA GLU A 44 43.60 10.64 39.62
C GLU A 44 43.05 9.33 40.18
N ALA A 45 42.01 8.80 39.55
CA ALA A 45 41.52 7.45 39.73
C ALA A 45 41.33 6.82 38.35
N THR A 46 42.25 5.93 38.01
CA THR A 46 42.13 4.98 36.92
C THR A 46 41.11 3.93 37.35
N ALA A 47 39.97 3.79 36.67
CA ALA A 47 39.19 2.56 36.65
C ALA A 47 38.08 2.57 35.58
N GLU A 48 38.02 1.42 34.90
CA GLU A 48 36.86 0.77 34.31
C GLU A 48 36.25 1.36 33.03
N THR A 49 36.66 0.75 31.92
CA THR A 49 35.87 0.61 30.70
C THR A 49 34.57 -0.12 31.05
N THR A 50 33.53 0.64 31.42
CA THR A 50 32.16 0.16 31.35
C THR A 50 31.87 -0.12 29.88
N THR A 51 31.82 -1.41 29.51
CA THR A 51 31.15 -1.82 28.27
C THR A 51 29.72 -1.29 28.37
N ALA A 52 29.43 -0.24 27.59
CA ALA A 52 28.08 0.28 27.48
C ALA A 52 27.15 -0.87 27.13
N ALA A 53 26.09 -1.06 27.92
CA ALA A 53 24.99 -1.92 27.52
C ALA A 53 24.55 -1.48 26.11
N PRO A 54 24.27 -2.42 25.19
CA PRO A 54 23.84 -2.06 23.85
C PRO A 54 22.65 -1.11 23.96
N ALA A 55 22.73 0.04 23.30
CA ALA A 55 21.66 1.00 23.27
C ALA A 55 20.36 0.29 22.87
N GLU A 56 19.31 0.45 23.67
CA GLU A 56 18.01 -0.18 23.41
C GLU A 56 17.54 0.23 22.01
N ARG A 57 17.26 -0.77 21.17
CA ARG A 57 16.82 -0.54 19.80
C ARG A 57 15.44 0.09 19.82
N VAL A 58 15.24 1.09 18.96
CA VAL A 58 13.91 1.69 18.77
C VAL A 58 13.00 0.62 18.17
N LYS A 59 11.82 0.43 18.78
CA LYS A 59 10.77 -0.42 18.22
C LYS A 59 10.03 0.32 17.13
N LEU A 60 9.87 -0.32 15.97
CA LEU A 60 9.09 0.21 14.84
C LEU A 60 8.15 -0.85 14.31
N THR A 61 6.99 -0.42 13.83
CA THR A 61 6.00 -1.28 13.18
C THR A 61 5.95 -0.98 11.69
N ILE A 62 6.01 -2.01 10.85
CA ILE A 62 5.79 -1.90 9.40
C ILE A 62 4.61 -2.75 8.94
N CYS A 63 3.70 -2.16 8.15
CA CYS A 63 2.56 -2.86 7.59
C CYS A 63 2.58 -2.84 6.06
N ALA A 64 2.76 -4.00 5.43
CA ALA A 64 2.83 -4.14 3.97
C ALA A 64 2.19 -5.45 3.50
N PRO A 65 1.63 -5.52 2.27
CA PRO A 65 1.05 -6.76 1.78
C PRO A 65 2.13 -7.81 1.47
N ASP A 66 1.80 -9.08 1.73
CA ASP A 66 2.67 -10.25 1.59
C ASP A 66 3.42 -10.34 0.26
N ASN A 67 2.77 -10.07 -0.86
CA ASN A 67 3.39 -10.18 -2.17
C ASN A 67 4.35 -9.03 -2.50
N THR A 68 4.32 -7.93 -1.74
CA THR A 68 5.23 -6.79 -1.92
C THR A 68 6.33 -6.73 -0.88
N PHE A 69 6.05 -7.17 0.36
CA PHE A 69 7.06 -7.25 1.40
C PHE A 69 8.07 -8.35 1.04
N GLY A 70 9.34 -7.99 0.92
CA GLY A 70 10.37 -8.89 0.38
C GLY A 70 10.15 -9.33 -1.08
N LYS A 71 9.16 -8.75 -1.79
CA LYS A 71 8.74 -9.13 -3.14
C LYS A 71 8.42 -10.63 -3.29
N SER A 72 7.99 -11.27 -2.20
CA SER A 72 7.74 -12.71 -2.15
C SER A 72 6.73 -13.03 -1.06
N THR A 73 5.86 -14.01 -1.31
CA THR A 73 4.97 -14.58 -0.29
C THR A 73 5.65 -15.68 0.53
N ASP A 74 6.92 -15.97 0.26
CA ASP A 74 7.73 -16.94 1.00
C ASP A 74 8.12 -16.39 2.38
N PRO A 75 7.72 -17.05 3.49
CA PRO A 75 8.03 -16.59 4.83
C PRO A 75 9.53 -16.44 5.12
N ASP A 76 10.39 -17.31 4.57
CA ASP A 76 11.83 -17.26 4.82
C ASP A 76 12.45 -16.03 4.16
N MET A 77 11.97 -15.68 2.95
CA MET A 77 12.38 -14.47 2.25
C MET A 77 11.90 -13.21 2.98
N GLN A 78 10.69 -13.22 3.52
CA GLN A 78 10.15 -12.11 4.31
C GLN A 78 10.95 -11.92 5.61
N GLN A 79 11.27 -13.01 6.32
CA GLN A 79 12.09 -12.95 7.53
C GLN A 79 13.49 -12.40 7.24
N ALA A 80 14.14 -12.86 6.16
CA ALA A 80 15.45 -12.33 5.77
C ALA A 80 15.42 -10.82 5.47
N VAL A 81 14.29 -10.28 4.98
CA VAL A 81 14.10 -8.83 4.81
C VAL A 81 13.93 -8.13 6.15
N ILE A 82 13.19 -8.70 7.10
CA ILE A 82 13.03 -8.16 8.46
C ILE A 82 14.41 -8.06 9.12
N ASP A 83 15.16 -9.15 9.17
CA ASP A 83 16.49 -9.20 9.80
C ASP A 83 17.44 -8.15 9.20
N MET A 84 17.41 -8.02 7.86
CA MET A 84 18.22 -7.04 7.14
C MET A 84 17.82 -5.58 7.44
N LEU A 85 16.53 -5.31 7.65
CA LEU A 85 16.05 -3.98 8.03
C LEU A 85 16.42 -3.66 9.49
N GLU A 86 16.24 -4.60 10.41
CA GLU A 86 16.63 -4.47 11.82
C GLU A 86 18.13 -4.18 11.96
N GLU A 87 18.98 -4.92 11.24
CA GLU A 87 20.42 -4.71 11.25
C GLU A 87 20.79 -3.33 10.68
N LYS A 88 20.27 -2.99 9.50
CA LYS A 88 20.67 -1.75 8.79
C LYS A 88 20.13 -0.48 9.44
N ALA A 89 18.94 -0.53 10.00
CA ALA A 89 18.34 0.62 10.68
C ALA A 89 18.62 0.64 12.18
N ASN A 90 19.19 -0.44 12.73
CA ASN A 90 19.40 -0.64 14.16
C ASN A 90 18.11 -0.47 14.98
N VAL A 91 17.07 -1.21 14.59
CA VAL A 91 15.72 -1.18 15.17
C VAL A 91 15.27 -2.59 15.54
N ASP A 92 14.23 -2.67 16.36
CA ASP A 92 13.42 -3.87 16.62
C ASP A 92 12.14 -3.73 15.79
N LEU A 93 11.94 -4.58 14.78
CA LEU A 93 10.93 -4.37 13.74
C LEU A 93 9.77 -5.36 13.88
N GLU A 94 8.59 -4.84 14.22
CA GLU A 94 7.34 -5.60 14.13
C GLU A 94 6.75 -5.49 12.72
N ALA A 95 6.71 -6.61 11.99
CA ALA A 95 6.15 -6.64 10.63
C ALA A 95 4.73 -7.24 10.60
N ILE A 96 3.76 -6.45 10.13
CA ILE A 96 2.37 -6.84 9.90
C ILE A 96 2.18 -7.12 8.41
N ILE A 97 2.17 -8.40 8.03
CA ILE A 97 2.21 -8.83 6.63
C ILE A 97 0.96 -9.64 6.25
N PRO A 98 -0.22 -9.02 6.04
CA PRO A 98 -1.42 -9.75 5.64
C PRO A 98 -1.42 -10.07 4.14
N PRO A 99 -2.27 -11.02 3.70
CA PRO A 99 -2.49 -11.28 2.28
C PRO A 99 -2.95 -10.03 1.52
N ILE A 100 -2.39 -9.79 0.34
CA ILE A 100 -2.72 -8.63 -0.53
C ILE A 100 -4.23 -8.43 -0.73
N SER A 101 -5.01 -9.51 -0.80
CA SER A 101 -6.47 -9.48 -0.98
C SER A 101 -7.23 -8.87 0.19
N SER A 102 -6.63 -8.85 1.39
CA SER A 102 -7.21 -8.36 2.64
C SER A 102 -6.43 -7.19 3.25
N TYR A 103 -5.29 -6.84 2.65
CA TYR A 103 -4.36 -5.84 3.18
C TYR A 103 -5.03 -4.51 3.51
N ASN A 104 -5.78 -3.98 2.54
CA ASN A 104 -6.43 -2.69 2.66
C ASN A 104 -7.48 -2.66 3.78
N ASP A 105 -8.31 -3.68 3.90
CA ASP A 105 -9.34 -3.74 4.94
C ASP A 105 -8.72 -3.86 6.33
N LYS A 106 -7.62 -4.63 6.45
CA LYS A 106 -6.87 -4.74 7.69
C LYS A 106 -6.20 -3.43 8.06
N LEU A 107 -5.52 -2.77 7.12
CA LEU A 107 -4.90 -1.46 7.34
C LEU A 107 -5.94 -0.44 7.79
N GLU A 108 -7.06 -0.28 7.08
CA GLU A 108 -8.12 0.67 7.47
C GLU A 108 -8.69 0.38 8.86
N THR A 109 -8.84 -0.90 9.22
CA THR A 109 -9.30 -1.29 10.56
C THR A 109 -8.31 -0.85 11.64
N MET A 110 -7.01 -1.07 11.43
CA MET A 110 -5.95 -0.63 12.36
C MET A 110 -5.91 0.90 12.48
N MET A 111 -5.94 1.60 11.35
CA MET A 111 -5.95 3.06 11.29
C MET A 111 -7.18 3.67 11.98
N ALA A 112 -8.34 3.01 11.91
CA ALA A 112 -9.55 3.45 12.61
C ALA A 112 -9.57 3.09 14.10
N GLY A 113 -8.90 1.99 14.48
CA GLY A 113 -8.78 1.52 15.87
C GLY A 113 -7.75 2.28 16.71
N GLY A 114 -6.85 3.04 16.06
CA GLY A 114 -5.77 3.77 16.72
C GLY A 114 -4.44 3.01 16.78
N ASP A 115 -4.41 1.76 16.31
CA ASP A 115 -3.21 0.92 16.20
C ASP A 115 -2.45 1.27 14.91
N VAL A 116 -2.08 2.54 14.73
CA VAL A 116 -1.45 3.06 13.50
C VAL A 116 -0.01 2.54 13.39
N PRO A 117 0.35 1.81 12.31
CA PRO A 117 1.74 1.40 12.07
C PRO A 117 2.65 2.62 11.82
N ASP A 118 3.90 2.57 12.27
CA ASP A 118 4.89 3.63 12.02
C ASP A 118 5.19 3.81 10.52
N VAL A 119 5.22 2.70 9.77
CA VAL A 119 5.41 2.67 8.32
C VAL A 119 4.37 1.75 7.69
N PHE A 120 3.72 2.19 6.61
CA PHE A 120 2.79 1.33 5.88
C PHE A 120 2.81 1.58 4.37
N SER A 121 2.43 0.56 3.61
CA SER A 121 2.34 0.62 2.15
C SER A 121 1.01 1.19 1.70
N ILE A 122 1.03 2.28 0.94
CA ILE A 122 -0.20 2.85 0.37
C ILE A 122 -0.47 2.20 -0.99
N SER A 123 -1.35 1.20 -1.02
CA SER A 123 -1.84 0.67 -2.30
C SER A 123 -2.74 1.70 -2.99
N GLN A 124 -2.71 1.74 -4.33
CA GLN A 124 -3.51 2.71 -5.10
C GLN A 124 -3.32 4.16 -4.61
N ALA A 125 -2.07 4.57 -4.35
CA ALA A 125 -1.75 5.85 -3.72
C ALA A 125 -2.43 7.07 -4.35
N MET A 126 -2.60 7.08 -5.68
CA MET A 126 -3.29 8.17 -6.38
C MET A 126 -4.71 8.44 -5.88
N THR A 127 -5.42 7.42 -5.37
CA THR A 127 -6.78 7.58 -4.82
C THR A 127 -6.81 7.57 -3.29
N ARG A 128 -5.86 6.89 -2.63
CA ARG A 128 -5.87 6.71 -1.18
C ARG A 128 -5.05 7.73 -0.40
N LEU A 129 -3.90 8.15 -0.94
CA LEU A 129 -3.01 9.11 -0.28
C LEU A 129 -3.74 10.40 0.14
N PRO A 130 -4.61 11.02 -0.70
CA PRO A 130 -5.35 12.22 -0.30
C PRO A 130 -6.24 12.01 0.94
N ASN A 131 -6.81 10.81 1.11
CA ASN A 131 -7.65 10.52 2.27
C ASN A 131 -6.83 10.43 3.57
N TYR A 132 -5.64 9.82 3.51
CA TYR A 132 -4.74 9.76 4.68
C TYR A 132 -4.21 11.15 5.06
N VAL A 133 -3.88 11.98 4.06
CA VAL A 133 -3.47 13.38 4.30
C VAL A 133 -4.62 14.20 4.89
N ALA A 134 -5.84 14.09 4.34
CA ALA A 134 -7.01 14.80 4.85
C ALA A 134 -7.41 14.38 6.28
N ARG A 135 -7.03 13.17 6.71
CA ARG A 135 -7.24 12.64 8.06
C ARG A 135 -6.05 12.92 9.00
N GLU A 136 -5.04 13.65 8.55
CA GLU A 136 -3.82 13.96 9.30
C GLU A 136 -3.06 12.69 9.78
N GLN A 137 -3.13 11.62 8.99
CA GLN A 137 -2.54 10.31 9.31
C GLN A 137 -1.13 10.13 8.74
N LEU A 138 -0.61 11.13 8.04
CA LEU A 138 0.71 11.11 7.41
C LEU A 138 1.46 12.40 7.74
N MET A 139 2.75 12.26 8.02
CA MET A 139 3.63 13.40 8.21
C MET A 139 4.24 13.86 6.87
N PRO A 140 4.50 15.16 6.68
CA PRO A 140 5.29 15.65 5.56
C PRO A 140 6.70 15.04 5.58
N LEU A 141 7.19 14.62 4.42
CA LEU A 141 8.47 13.93 4.28
C LEU A 141 9.57 14.75 3.61
N SER A 142 9.27 15.92 3.03
CA SER A 142 10.23 16.69 2.22
C SER A 142 11.57 16.93 2.92
N ASP A 143 11.56 17.36 4.18
CA ASP A 143 12.79 17.62 4.95
C ASP A 143 13.57 16.34 5.28
N LEU A 144 12.86 15.22 5.51
CA LEU A 144 13.48 13.92 5.78
C LEU A 144 14.11 13.33 4.51
N ILE A 145 13.42 13.46 3.37
CA ILE A 145 13.91 13.06 2.06
C ILE A 145 15.19 13.83 1.72
N ALA A 146 15.20 15.15 1.90
CA ALA A 146 16.36 16.00 1.62
C ALA A 146 17.60 15.65 2.47
N LYS A 147 17.41 15.11 3.68
CA LYS A 147 18.50 14.68 4.57
C LYS A 147 19.05 13.29 4.25
N SER A 148 18.37 12.51 3.41
CA SER A 148 18.78 11.16 3.03
C SER A 148 19.36 11.16 1.61
N GLU A 149 20.63 10.80 1.47
CA GLU A 149 21.29 10.68 0.16
C GLU A 149 20.54 9.72 -0.78
N LYS A 150 20.05 8.60 -0.24
CA LYS A 150 19.33 7.59 -1.03
C LYS A 150 17.95 8.07 -1.48
N LEU A 151 17.23 8.79 -0.61
CA LEU A 151 15.87 9.25 -0.94
C LEU A 151 15.90 10.48 -1.84
N SER A 152 16.83 11.39 -1.64
CA SER A 152 17.02 12.58 -2.48
C SER A 152 17.54 12.27 -3.89
N ALA A 153 18.21 11.12 -4.08
CA ALA A 153 18.64 10.64 -5.38
C ALA A 153 17.50 10.08 -6.26
N ILE A 154 16.31 9.84 -5.70
CA ILE A 154 15.14 9.42 -6.48
C ILE A 154 14.66 10.60 -7.34
N ASP A 155 14.32 10.34 -8.60
CA ASP A 155 13.81 11.34 -9.54
C ASP A 155 12.60 12.08 -8.93
N GLN A 156 12.71 13.41 -8.85
CA GLN A 156 11.72 14.27 -8.22
C GLN A 156 10.34 14.22 -8.90
N SER A 157 10.28 13.82 -10.18
CA SER A 157 9.01 13.61 -10.87
C SER A 157 8.13 12.55 -10.18
N TYR A 158 8.73 11.55 -9.52
CA TYR A 158 7.97 10.53 -8.79
C TYR A 158 7.32 11.08 -7.52
N TYR A 159 8.05 11.90 -6.75
CA TYR A 159 7.49 12.57 -5.58
C TYR A 159 6.43 13.60 -6.00
N ASN A 160 6.72 14.40 -7.04
CA ASN A 160 5.80 15.43 -7.53
C ASN A 160 4.51 14.85 -8.09
N ALA A 161 4.52 13.61 -8.61
CA ALA A 161 3.32 12.97 -9.16
C ALA A 161 2.24 12.68 -8.11
N LEU A 162 2.62 12.55 -6.84
CA LEU A 162 1.71 12.28 -5.71
C LEU A 162 1.70 13.40 -4.66
N ALA A 163 2.43 14.48 -4.89
CA ALA A 163 2.42 15.63 -3.99
C ALA A 163 1.03 16.26 -3.90
N ILE A 164 0.62 16.59 -2.67
CA ILE A 164 -0.66 17.24 -2.38
C ILE A 164 -0.34 18.66 -1.95
N ASP A 165 -0.84 19.64 -2.71
CA ASP A 165 -0.56 21.07 -2.52
C ASP A 165 0.95 21.39 -2.44
N GLY A 166 1.75 20.65 -3.22
CA GLY A 166 3.21 20.80 -3.27
C GLY A 166 3.96 20.12 -2.11
N VAL A 167 3.26 19.40 -1.22
CA VAL A 167 3.86 18.68 -0.09
C VAL A 167 3.90 17.18 -0.38
N VAL A 168 5.05 16.56 -0.08
CA VAL A 168 5.31 15.13 -0.28
C VAL A 168 5.03 14.38 1.03
N TYR A 169 4.21 13.32 0.95
CA TYR A 169 3.78 12.52 2.11
C TYR A 169 4.15 11.03 1.99
N ASP A 170 4.72 10.61 0.87
CA ASP A 170 5.10 9.22 0.60
C ASP A 170 6.51 9.11 0.04
N VAL A 171 7.08 7.90 0.15
CA VAL A 171 8.29 7.50 -0.56
C VAL A 171 7.89 6.54 -1.68
N PRO A 172 8.17 6.85 -2.95
CA PRO A 172 7.75 6.03 -4.07
C PRO A 172 8.53 4.71 -4.07
N THR A 173 7.81 3.61 -4.17
CA THR A 173 8.39 2.28 -4.35
C THR A 173 8.33 1.86 -5.81
N ASN A 174 9.43 1.35 -6.34
CA ASN A 174 9.43 0.77 -7.69
C ASN A 174 8.61 -0.53 -7.71
N TYR A 175 7.49 -0.49 -8.43
CA TYR A 175 6.62 -1.63 -8.68
C TYR A 175 6.54 -1.88 -10.20
N PRO A 176 7.25 -2.88 -10.74
CA PRO A 176 7.22 -3.15 -12.17
C PRO A 176 5.81 -3.59 -12.60
N LYS A 177 5.11 -2.74 -13.36
CA LYS A 177 3.77 -3.01 -13.91
C LYS A 177 3.84 -3.61 -15.31
N VAL A 178 4.66 -4.64 -15.51
CA VAL A 178 4.68 -5.36 -16.79
C VAL A 178 3.60 -6.44 -16.74
N LYS A 179 2.68 -6.39 -17.71
CA LYS A 179 1.70 -7.46 -17.94
C LYS A 179 2.20 -8.33 -19.08
N CYS A 180 2.33 -9.62 -18.83
CA CYS A 180 2.79 -10.62 -19.80
C CYS A 180 1.72 -11.69 -19.98
N LEU A 181 1.68 -12.27 -21.18
CA LEU A 181 0.98 -13.53 -21.40
C LEU A 181 1.90 -14.69 -20.99
N PHE A 182 1.41 -15.56 -20.11
CA PHE A 182 2.07 -16.81 -19.78
C PHE A 182 1.45 -17.94 -20.60
N LEU A 183 2.27 -18.68 -21.35
CA LEU A 183 1.80 -19.68 -22.30
C LEU A 183 2.23 -21.08 -21.89
N ARG A 184 1.29 -22.03 -21.95
CA ARG A 184 1.55 -23.46 -21.74
C ARG A 184 2.01 -24.12 -23.04
N LYS A 185 3.33 -24.18 -23.25
CA LYS A 185 3.95 -24.72 -24.47
C LYS A 185 3.51 -26.16 -24.77
N ASP A 186 3.35 -26.98 -23.74
CA ASP A 186 2.89 -28.36 -23.87
C ASP A 186 1.45 -28.45 -24.41
N ILE A 187 0.57 -27.53 -24.01
CA ILE A 187 -0.79 -27.42 -24.57
C ILE A 187 -0.70 -26.93 -26.03
N MET A 188 0.15 -25.93 -26.29
CA MET A 188 0.31 -25.39 -27.64
C MET A 188 0.78 -26.45 -28.62
N GLU A 189 1.82 -27.22 -28.27
CA GLU A 189 2.35 -28.31 -29.10
C GLU A 189 1.30 -29.41 -29.34
N LYS A 190 0.58 -29.82 -28.29
CA LYS A 190 -0.44 -30.88 -28.36
C LYS A 190 -1.59 -30.54 -29.32
N TYR A 191 -2.00 -29.28 -29.37
CA TYR A 191 -3.14 -28.83 -30.17
C TYR A 191 -2.74 -28.03 -31.42
N GLY A 192 -1.45 -27.94 -31.73
CA GLY A 192 -0.94 -27.25 -32.92
C GLY A 192 -1.23 -25.74 -32.90
N ILE A 193 -1.11 -25.12 -31.73
CA ILE A 193 -1.27 -23.68 -31.52
C ILE A 193 0.06 -22.98 -31.82
N ASN A 194 0.04 -22.06 -32.77
CA ASN A 194 1.21 -21.34 -33.27
C ASN A 194 0.97 -19.83 -33.14
N LEU A 195 1.31 -19.27 -31.98
CA LEU A 195 1.35 -17.81 -31.79
C LEU A 195 2.72 -17.26 -32.22
N SER A 196 2.70 -16.17 -32.97
CA SER A 196 3.85 -15.34 -33.27
C SER A 196 4.36 -14.63 -32.02
N THR A 197 5.55 -14.04 -32.09
CA THR A 197 6.12 -13.28 -30.98
C THR A 197 5.37 -11.98 -30.68
N THR A 198 4.56 -11.51 -31.64
CA THR A 198 3.74 -10.29 -31.56
C THR A 198 2.37 -10.59 -32.19
N PRO A 199 1.55 -11.43 -31.54
CA PRO A 199 0.31 -11.91 -32.15
C PRO A 199 -0.68 -10.76 -32.32
N THR A 200 -1.38 -10.74 -33.45
CA THR A 200 -2.54 -9.86 -33.61
C THR A 200 -3.72 -10.41 -32.80
N THR A 201 -4.74 -9.58 -32.56
CA THR A 201 -5.98 -10.02 -31.92
C THR A 201 -6.70 -11.10 -32.74
N GLU A 202 -6.63 -11.02 -34.08
CA GLU A 202 -7.16 -12.04 -34.99
C GLU A 202 -6.39 -13.37 -34.88
N GLU A 203 -5.06 -13.29 -34.86
CA GLU A 203 -4.19 -14.46 -34.69
C GLU A 203 -4.46 -15.13 -33.34
N PHE A 204 -4.51 -14.35 -32.26
CA PHE A 204 -4.81 -14.85 -30.92
C PHE A 204 -6.16 -15.58 -30.88
N MET A 205 -7.22 -14.97 -31.41
CA MET A 205 -8.54 -15.59 -31.45
C MET A 205 -8.57 -16.87 -32.28
N THR A 206 -7.91 -16.89 -33.43
CA THR A 206 -7.82 -18.06 -34.32
C THR A 206 -7.10 -19.22 -33.63
N GLU A 207 -5.96 -18.93 -33.01
CA GLU A 207 -5.10 -19.92 -32.38
C GLU A 207 -5.72 -20.46 -31.08
N MET A 208 -6.31 -19.60 -30.25
CA MET A 208 -7.02 -20.04 -29.04
C MET A 208 -8.31 -20.82 -29.35
N SER A 209 -8.95 -20.56 -30.50
CA SER A 209 -10.15 -21.31 -30.91
C SER A 209 -9.89 -22.81 -31.11
N LYS A 210 -8.64 -23.23 -31.34
CA LYS A 210 -8.26 -24.66 -31.46
C LYS A 210 -8.51 -25.46 -30.18
N LEU A 211 -8.61 -24.78 -29.04
CA LEU A 211 -8.89 -25.41 -27.74
C LEU A 211 -10.39 -25.53 -27.43
N LYS A 212 -11.28 -24.97 -28.26
CA LYS A 212 -12.72 -25.07 -28.04
C LYS A 212 -13.20 -26.51 -28.00
N GLY A 213 -14.01 -26.85 -27.00
CA GLY A 213 -14.56 -28.19 -26.82
C GLY A 213 -13.58 -29.23 -26.25
N THR A 214 -12.32 -28.85 -25.98
CA THR A 214 -11.33 -29.77 -25.38
C THR A 214 -11.46 -29.91 -23.85
N GLY A 215 -12.28 -29.05 -23.22
CA GLY A 215 -12.38 -28.93 -21.77
C GLY A 215 -11.28 -28.05 -21.13
N ILE A 216 -10.34 -27.54 -21.94
CA ILE A 216 -9.31 -26.59 -21.51
C ILE A 216 -9.84 -25.16 -21.74
N ILE A 217 -9.75 -24.31 -20.72
CA ILE A 217 -9.99 -22.87 -20.84
C ILE A 217 -8.81 -22.26 -21.61
N PRO A 218 -9.02 -21.68 -22.82
CA PRO A 218 -7.91 -21.23 -23.65
C PRO A 218 -7.14 -20.04 -23.06
N PHE A 219 -7.87 -19.10 -22.43
CA PHE A 219 -7.29 -17.93 -21.79
C PHE A 219 -8.04 -17.62 -20.47
N SER A 220 -7.27 -17.34 -19.42
CA SER A 220 -7.78 -16.94 -18.10
C SER A 220 -6.89 -15.83 -17.53
N PHE A 221 -7.44 -15.01 -16.65
CA PHE A 221 -6.76 -13.87 -16.06
C PHE A 221 -7.18 -13.67 -14.59
N PRO A 222 -6.34 -13.01 -13.76
CA PRO A 222 -6.72 -12.74 -12.39
C PRO A 222 -7.79 -11.64 -12.31
N LYS A 223 -8.98 -12.00 -11.80
CA LYS A 223 -10.14 -11.27 -11.22
C LYS A 223 -10.56 -9.87 -11.75
N TRP A 224 -9.65 -8.99 -12.14
CA TRP A 224 -9.91 -7.56 -12.33
C TRP A 224 -9.80 -7.12 -13.80
N ILE A 225 -10.71 -6.25 -14.24
CA ILE A 225 -10.77 -5.78 -15.63
C ILE A 225 -9.55 -4.96 -16.04
N ASP A 226 -8.85 -4.35 -15.09
CA ASP A 226 -7.60 -3.64 -15.33
C ASP A 226 -6.53 -4.60 -15.90
N ASN A 227 -6.60 -5.90 -15.66
CA ASN A 227 -5.70 -6.89 -16.22
C ASN A 227 -5.89 -7.15 -17.72
N PHE A 228 -6.98 -6.65 -18.34
CA PHE A 228 -7.15 -6.69 -19.79
C PHE A 228 -6.39 -5.61 -20.55
N GLN A 229 -5.56 -4.83 -19.86
CA GLN A 229 -4.72 -3.81 -20.49
C GLN A 229 -3.92 -4.34 -21.70
N TYR A 230 -3.50 -5.61 -21.70
CA TYR A 230 -2.85 -6.22 -22.86
C TYR A 230 -3.72 -6.12 -24.13
N PHE A 231 -5.01 -6.47 -24.03
CA PHE A 231 -5.94 -6.39 -25.14
C PHE A 231 -6.41 -4.97 -25.40
N MET A 232 -6.69 -4.17 -24.37
CA MET A 232 -7.09 -2.76 -24.54
C MET A 232 -6.01 -1.99 -25.32
N ASN A 233 -4.74 -2.18 -24.97
CA ASN A 233 -3.62 -1.54 -25.65
C ASN A 233 -3.53 -1.93 -27.13
N SER A 234 -3.95 -3.14 -27.53
CA SER A 234 -3.99 -3.56 -28.94
C SER A 234 -4.93 -2.72 -29.80
N PHE A 235 -5.92 -2.06 -29.18
CA PHE A 235 -6.84 -1.12 -29.83
C PHE A 235 -6.46 0.35 -29.57
N GLY A 236 -5.35 0.61 -28.87
CA GLY A 236 -5.00 1.97 -28.40
C GLY A 236 -5.92 2.48 -27.27
N ALA A 237 -6.68 1.58 -26.64
CA ALA A 237 -7.58 1.93 -25.54
C ALA A 237 -6.84 1.97 -24.20
N TYR A 238 -7.20 2.94 -23.37
CA TYR A 238 -6.64 3.12 -22.03
C TYR A 238 -7.75 3.23 -21.00
N ALA A 239 -7.75 2.34 -20.01
CA ALA A 239 -8.72 2.36 -18.92
C ALA A 239 -8.26 3.32 -17.81
N GLY A 240 -8.51 4.63 -18.01
CA GLY A 240 -8.21 5.65 -17.02
C GLY A 240 -8.33 7.07 -17.57
N ILE A 241 -8.12 8.04 -16.67
CA ILE A 241 -8.07 9.45 -17.06
C ILE A 241 -6.70 9.77 -17.66
N TYR A 242 -6.68 10.39 -18.83
CA TYR A 242 -5.46 10.87 -19.46
C TYR A 242 -5.69 12.18 -20.19
N LYS A 243 -4.59 12.84 -20.54
CA LYS A 243 -4.59 14.04 -21.36
C LYS A 243 -4.42 13.61 -22.82
N ASN A 244 -5.41 13.89 -23.66
CA ASN A 244 -5.34 13.55 -25.09
C ASN A 244 -4.40 14.50 -25.86
N ALA A 245 -4.27 14.30 -27.17
CA ALA A 245 -3.39 15.11 -28.02
C ALA A 245 -3.71 16.62 -28.01
N ASP A 246 -4.99 16.97 -27.81
CA ASP A 246 -5.47 18.35 -27.71
C ASP A 246 -5.25 18.98 -26.34
N GLY A 247 -4.74 18.19 -25.39
CA GLY A 247 -4.45 18.64 -24.05
C GLY A 247 -5.67 18.65 -23.12
N THR A 248 -6.79 18.03 -23.50
CA THR A 248 -7.95 17.90 -22.63
C THR A 248 -7.91 16.59 -21.85
N TYR A 249 -8.36 16.63 -20.59
CA TYR A 249 -8.54 15.41 -19.81
C TYR A 249 -9.78 14.69 -20.32
N VAL A 250 -9.60 13.42 -20.68
CA VAL A 250 -10.65 12.52 -21.11
C VAL A 250 -10.66 11.27 -20.23
N ASP A 251 -11.84 10.68 -20.08
CA ASP A 251 -11.98 9.35 -19.50
C ASP A 251 -11.86 8.32 -20.61
N GLY A 252 -10.73 7.61 -20.66
CA GLY A 252 -10.46 6.63 -21.71
C GLY A 252 -11.44 5.45 -21.73
N MET A 253 -12.20 5.23 -20.65
CA MET A 253 -13.29 4.25 -20.66
C MET A 253 -14.46 4.65 -21.58
N GLN A 254 -14.58 5.94 -21.92
CA GLN A 254 -15.67 6.50 -22.72
C GLN A 254 -15.28 6.73 -24.18
N GLU A 255 -14.04 6.43 -24.55
CA GLU A 255 -13.51 6.66 -25.88
C GLU A 255 -13.89 5.54 -26.88
N PRO A 256 -14.00 5.83 -28.19
CA PRO A 256 -14.40 4.84 -29.19
C PRO A 256 -13.53 3.59 -29.21
N GLN A 257 -12.21 3.74 -29.07
CA GLN A 257 -11.27 2.61 -29.03
C GLN A 257 -11.52 1.64 -27.86
N MET A 258 -12.09 2.13 -26.75
CA MET A 258 -12.47 1.26 -25.64
C MET A 258 -13.66 0.38 -26.02
N VAL A 259 -14.61 0.90 -26.80
CA VAL A 259 -15.74 0.11 -27.30
C VAL A 259 -15.25 -1.05 -28.16
N ASP A 260 -14.27 -0.82 -29.03
CA ASP A 260 -13.68 -1.86 -29.87
C ASP A 260 -12.96 -2.93 -29.02
N ALA A 261 -12.16 -2.51 -28.03
CA ALA A 261 -11.50 -3.41 -27.11
C ALA A 261 -12.49 -4.27 -26.31
N LEU A 262 -13.56 -3.66 -25.78
CA LEU A 262 -14.59 -4.37 -25.02
C LEU A 262 -15.40 -5.33 -25.90
N ASN A 263 -15.70 -4.96 -27.15
CA ASN A 263 -16.32 -5.87 -28.11
C ASN A 263 -15.44 -7.09 -28.38
N TYR A 264 -14.13 -6.91 -28.53
CA TYR A 264 -13.21 -8.03 -28.70
C TYR A 264 -13.17 -8.94 -27.46
N LEU A 265 -13.12 -8.38 -26.24
CA LEU A 265 -13.18 -9.18 -25.01
C LEU A 265 -14.50 -9.94 -24.88
N ARG A 266 -15.63 -9.32 -25.25
CA ARG A 266 -16.94 -9.99 -25.34
C ARG A 266 -16.89 -11.13 -26.35
N ASP A 267 -16.24 -10.94 -27.49
CA ASP A 267 -16.14 -11.97 -28.52
C ASP A 267 -15.29 -13.15 -28.05
N LEU A 268 -14.19 -12.91 -27.32
CA LEU A 268 -13.43 -13.98 -26.68
C LEU A 268 -14.28 -14.77 -25.68
N TYR A 269 -15.04 -14.08 -24.82
CA TYR A 269 -15.90 -14.72 -23.82
C TYR A 269 -17.03 -15.53 -24.47
N THR A 270 -17.77 -14.94 -25.41
CA THR A 270 -18.87 -15.61 -26.12
C THR A 270 -18.40 -16.77 -26.99
N ASN A 271 -17.15 -16.74 -27.46
CA ASN A 271 -16.54 -17.86 -28.15
C ASN A 271 -15.94 -18.93 -27.22
N GLY A 272 -16.04 -18.78 -25.90
CA GLY A 272 -15.48 -19.73 -24.92
C GLY A 272 -13.96 -19.77 -24.92
N ILE A 273 -13.31 -18.69 -25.37
CA ILE A 273 -11.86 -18.51 -25.30
C ILE A 273 -11.45 -17.94 -23.95
N LEU A 274 -12.27 -17.02 -23.42
CA LEU A 274 -12.10 -16.39 -22.12
C LEU A 274 -13.15 -16.95 -21.13
N ASP A 275 -12.74 -17.17 -19.88
CA ASP A 275 -13.60 -17.65 -18.77
C ASP A 275 -14.42 -16.55 -18.06
#